data_AF-A0A2G9ZD85-F1
#
_entry.id   AF-A0A2G9ZD85-F1
#
_cell.length_a   1.000
_cell.length_b   1.000
_cell.length_c   1.000
_cell.angle_alpha   90.00
_cell.angle_beta   90.00
_cell.angle_gamma   90.00
#
_symmetry.space_group_name_H-M   'P 1'
#
loop_
_entity.id
_entity.type
_entity.pdbx_description
1 polymer ?
#
loop_
_entity_poly.entity_id
_entity_poly.type
_entity_poly.pdbx_seq_one_letter_code
_entity_poly.pdbx_strand_id
1 'polypeptide(L)'
;MLELSHITKKQQEILILLYRFRFLNRIQIQAFLKHKNKKTINVWLNDLREKEYVERIYSNTFGENTKPAIYYLSLNGIRFLKTTDIEPEALKKFYYERIRTETFIERSILLGDIYLELLRITESFNNSKISKQVASGGFKEEIPKPPDKVKRIKFDMYLSSDYAATSEDDNWGDSSLPFQELVRELKPHAYIQKRSIAGKSITSWKS
;
A
#
# COMPACT_ATOMS: atom_id res chain seq x y z
N MET A 1 -31.03 -7.10 -5.95
CA MET A 1 -29.58 -7.05 -5.64
C MET A 1 -29.48 -6.85 -4.13
N LEU A 2 -28.65 -7.60 -3.39
CA LEU A 2 -28.57 -7.44 -1.93
C LEU A 2 -27.94 -6.08 -1.60
N GLU A 3 -28.60 -5.27 -0.78
CA GLU A 3 -28.08 -3.97 -0.33
C GLU A 3 -26.81 -4.14 0.51
N LEU A 4 -25.84 -3.24 0.31
CA LEU A 4 -24.59 -3.24 1.07
C LEU A 4 -24.82 -2.61 2.45
N SER A 5 -24.43 -3.33 3.51
CA SER A 5 -24.57 -2.83 4.88
C SER A 5 -23.66 -1.63 5.14
N HIS A 6 -24.16 -0.63 5.86
CA HIS A 6 -23.36 0.57 6.16
C HIS A 6 -22.11 0.23 7.02
N ILE A 7 -20.97 0.81 6.63
CA ILE A 7 -19.67 0.70 7.32
C ILE A 7 -19.04 2.07 7.52
N THR A 8 -18.32 2.25 8.63
CA THR A 8 -17.68 3.52 9.01
C THR A 8 -16.44 3.83 8.15
N LYS A 9 -16.00 5.09 8.13
CA LYS A 9 -14.77 5.49 7.41
C LYS A 9 -13.53 4.67 7.82
N LYS A 10 -13.38 4.39 9.12
CA LYS A 10 -12.27 3.56 9.62
C LYS A 10 -12.34 2.11 9.16
N GLN A 11 -13.55 1.57 9.06
CA GLN A 11 -13.77 0.25 8.47
C GLN A 11 -13.46 0.23 6.97
N GLN A 12 -13.77 1.31 6.25
CA GLN A 12 -13.41 1.45 4.84
C GLN A 12 -11.88 1.53 4.65
N GLU A 13 -11.15 2.24 5.52
CA GLU A 13 -9.67 2.24 5.54
C GLU A 13 -9.10 0.81 5.69
N ILE A 14 -9.70 -0.04 6.53
CA ILE A 14 -9.30 -1.45 6.66
C ILE A 14 -9.45 -2.20 5.32
N LEU A 15 -10.53 -1.97 4.59
CA LEU A 15 -10.73 -2.62 3.28
C LEU A 15 -9.69 -2.18 2.26
N ILE A 16 -9.26 -0.92 2.29
CA ILE A 16 -8.18 -0.41 1.42
C ILE A 16 -6.83 -1.04 1.79
N LEU A 17 -6.54 -1.19 3.08
CA LEU A 17 -5.34 -1.89 3.53
C LEU A 17 -5.34 -3.35 3.04
N LEU A 18 -6.49 -4.04 3.15
CA LEU A 18 -6.63 -5.41 2.66
C LEU A 18 -6.63 -5.48 1.13
N TYR A 19 -7.08 -4.46 0.41
CA TYR A 19 -6.89 -4.37 -1.04
C TYR A 19 -5.40 -4.27 -1.39
N ARG A 20 -4.65 -3.42 -0.68
CA ARG A 20 -3.23 -3.16 -0.95
C ARG A 20 -2.32 -4.34 -0.63
N PHE A 21 -2.51 -4.94 0.55
CA PHE A 21 -1.63 -6.00 1.06
C PHE A 21 -2.21 -7.41 0.91
N ARG A 22 -3.49 -7.53 0.54
CA ARG A 22 -4.25 -8.78 0.35
C ARG A 22 -4.54 -9.55 1.64
N PHE A 23 -3.52 -9.74 2.47
CA PHE A 23 -3.61 -10.38 3.78
C PHE A 23 -2.87 -9.55 4.81
N LEU A 24 -3.53 -9.28 5.94
CA LEU A 24 -2.91 -8.61 7.08
C LEU A 24 -3.36 -9.26 8.38
N ASN A 25 -2.46 -9.31 9.35
CA ASN A 25 -2.84 -9.69 10.70
C ASN A 25 -3.37 -8.49 11.50
N ARG A 26 -4.06 -8.77 12.60
CA ARG A 26 -4.63 -7.73 13.47
C ARG A 26 -3.59 -6.70 13.95
N ILE A 27 -2.38 -7.14 14.29
CA ILE A 27 -1.32 -6.27 14.84
C ILE A 27 -0.88 -5.27 13.76
N GLN A 28 -0.69 -5.74 12.52
CA GLN A 28 -0.37 -4.90 11.38
C GLN A 28 -1.50 -3.90 11.10
N ILE A 29 -2.77 -4.35 11.06
CA ILE A 29 -3.92 -3.44 10.85
C ILE A 29 -3.95 -2.34 11.92
N GLN A 30 -3.72 -2.70 13.18
CA GLN A 30 -3.65 -1.73 14.26
C GLN A 30 -2.51 -0.71 14.06
N ALA A 31 -1.33 -1.18 13.63
CA ALA A 31 -0.17 -0.34 13.36
C ALA A 31 -0.41 0.62 12.19
N PHE A 32 -0.96 0.12 11.07
CA PHE A 32 -1.32 0.92 9.90
C PHE A 32 -2.30 2.04 10.23
N LEU A 33 -3.31 1.76 11.05
CA LEU A 33 -4.29 2.74 11.48
C LEU A 33 -3.78 3.70 12.58
N LYS A 34 -2.54 3.52 13.04
CA LYS A 34 -1.93 4.24 14.17
C LYS A 34 -2.83 4.28 15.41
N HIS A 35 -3.60 3.20 15.63
CA HIS A 35 -4.63 3.17 16.66
C HIS A 35 -4.11 2.58 17.96
N LYS A 36 -4.29 3.29 19.08
CA LYS A 36 -3.77 2.87 20.40
C LYS A 36 -4.53 1.69 20.99
N ASN A 37 -5.86 1.67 20.83
CA ASN A 37 -6.70 0.69 21.51
C ASN A 37 -6.96 -0.53 20.63
N LYS A 38 -6.45 -1.67 21.08
CA LYS A 38 -6.64 -2.98 20.45
C LYS A 38 -8.11 -3.43 20.46
N LYS A 39 -8.89 -3.09 21.49
CA LYS A 39 -10.31 -3.50 21.60
C LYS A 39 -11.15 -2.92 20.48
N THR A 40 -10.92 -1.65 20.13
CA THR A 40 -11.63 -0.97 19.04
C THR A 40 -11.39 -1.64 17.69
N ILE A 41 -10.14 -2.01 17.39
CA ILE A 41 -9.81 -2.76 16.17
C ILE A 41 -10.57 -4.09 16.09
N ASN A 42 -10.68 -4.82 17.21
CA ASN A 42 -11.47 -6.05 17.26
C ASN A 42 -12.96 -5.81 17.00
N VAL A 43 -13.52 -4.75 17.55
CA VAL A 43 -14.93 -4.39 17.32
C VAL A 43 -15.15 -4.11 15.83
N TRP A 44 -14.29 -3.32 15.20
CA TRP A 44 -14.39 -3.05 13.77
C TRP A 44 -14.23 -4.29 12.89
N LEU A 45 -13.27 -5.17 13.21
CA LEU A 45 -13.04 -6.41 12.47
C LEU A 45 -14.17 -7.43 12.66
N ASN A 46 -14.76 -7.50 13.87
CA ASN A 46 -15.92 -8.35 14.11
C ASN A 46 -17.15 -7.84 13.35
N ASP A 47 -17.44 -6.55 13.39
CA ASP A 47 -18.56 -5.94 12.65
C ASP A 47 -18.37 -6.09 11.13
N LEU A 48 -17.15 -5.89 10.62
CA LEU A 48 -16.83 -6.15 9.21
C LEU A 48 -17.02 -7.63 8.83
N ARG A 49 -16.67 -8.57 9.71
CA ARG A 49 -16.86 -10.00 9.47
C ARG A 49 -18.34 -10.38 9.47
N GLU A 50 -19.10 -9.89 10.46
CA GLU A 50 -20.55 -10.14 10.57
C GLU A 50 -21.31 -9.61 9.35
N LYS A 51 -20.82 -8.54 8.72
CA LYS A 51 -21.35 -7.97 7.48
C LYS A 51 -20.74 -8.58 6.20
N GLU A 52 -19.89 -9.60 6.34
CA GLU A 52 -19.21 -10.32 5.25
C GLU A 52 -18.31 -9.43 4.36
N TYR A 53 -17.76 -8.35 4.93
CA TYR A 53 -16.79 -7.50 4.23
C TYR A 53 -15.38 -8.08 4.28
N VAL A 54 -15.05 -8.76 5.36
CA VAL A 54 -13.76 -9.42 5.57
C VAL A 54 -13.99 -10.83 6.08
N GLU A 55 -13.04 -11.70 5.81
CA GLU A 55 -12.95 -13.01 6.44
C GLU A 55 -11.65 -13.16 7.19
N ARG A 56 -11.59 -14.18 8.06
CA ARG A 56 -10.39 -14.47 8.84
C ARG A 56 -9.94 -15.92 8.74
N ILE A 57 -8.62 -16.09 8.81
CA ILE A 57 -7.96 -17.39 8.88
C ILE A 57 -7.37 -17.53 10.28
N TYR A 58 -7.66 -18.67 10.90
CA TYR A 58 -6.98 -19.12 12.11
C TYR A 58 -5.91 -20.11 11.74
N SER A 59 -4.80 -20.11 12.49
CA SER A 59 -3.93 -21.26 12.45
C SER A 59 -4.62 -22.45 13.12
N ASN A 60 -4.55 -23.61 12.48
CA ASN A 60 -5.06 -24.88 13.00
C ASN A 60 -3.96 -25.74 13.65
N THR A 61 -2.73 -25.22 13.73
CA THR A 61 -1.58 -25.98 14.23
C THR A 61 -1.50 -25.93 15.76
N PHE A 62 -1.35 -27.09 16.39
CA PHE A 62 -1.19 -27.23 17.83
C PHE A 62 0.04 -26.44 18.32
N GLY A 63 -0.16 -25.50 19.26
CA GLY A 63 0.90 -24.59 19.76
C GLY A 63 0.89 -23.19 19.14
N GLU A 64 0.05 -22.93 18.14
CA GLU A 64 -0.05 -21.63 17.46
C GLU A 64 -1.17 -20.72 17.99
N ASN A 65 -1.69 -21.00 19.19
CA ASN A 65 -2.71 -20.18 19.88
C ASN A 65 -2.27 -18.73 20.12
N THR A 66 -0.97 -18.43 19.95
CA THR A 66 -0.39 -17.09 20.04
C THR A 66 -0.38 -16.33 18.72
N LYS A 67 -0.60 -17.00 17.58
CA LYS A 67 -0.59 -16.34 16.27
C LYS A 67 -1.84 -15.45 16.13
N PRO A 68 -1.68 -14.19 15.70
CA PRO A 68 -2.81 -13.31 15.45
C PRO A 68 -3.61 -13.81 14.25
N ALA A 69 -4.94 -13.62 14.30
CA ALA A 69 -5.81 -13.91 13.16
C ALA A 69 -5.39 -13.07 11.93
N ILE A 70 -5.43 -13.71 10.76
CA ILE A 70 -5.11 -13.11 9.46
C ILE A 70 -6.44 -12.77 8.78
N TYR A 71 -6.54 -11.55 8.24
CA TYR A 71 -7.76 -11.04 7.60
C TYR A 71 -7.52 -10.83 6.11
N TYR A 72 -8.59 -11.02 5.32
CA TYR A 72 -8.63 -10.79 3.88
C TYR A 72 -10.02 -10.32 3.44
N LEU A 73 -10.13 -9.80 2.21
CA LEU A 73 -11.41 -9.31 1.67
C LEU A 73 -12.40 -10.46 1.40
N SER A 74 -13.64 -10.29 1.86
CA SER A 74 -14.75 -11.17 1.54
C SER A 74 -15.66 -10.55 0.46
N LEU A 75 -16.75 -11.23 0.10
CA LEU A 75 -17.59 -10.89 -1.03
C LEU A 75 -18.14 -9.45 -0.95
N ASN A 76 -18.68 -9.02 0.20
CA ASN A 76 -19.20 -7.66 0.33
C ASN A 76 -18.09 -6.61 0.34
N GLY A 77 -16.89 -6.96 0.80
CA GLY A 77 -15.70 -6.12 0.70
C GLY A 77 -15.32 -5.85 -0.75
N ILE A 78 -15.27 -6.91 -1.57
CA ILE A 78 -15.00 -6.78 -3.00
C ILE A 78 -16.10 -5.98 -3.71
N ARG A 79 -17.38 -6.23 -3.37
CA ARG A 79 -18.52 -5.49 -3.93
C ARG A 79 -18.47 -4.01 -3.58
N PHE A 80 -18.09 -3.66 -2.36
CA PHE A 80 -17.89 -2.29 -1.94
C PHE A 80 -16.74 -1.62 -2.69
N LEU A 81 -15.61 -2.30 -2.89
CA LEU A 81 -14.51 -1.72 -3.67
C LEU A 81 -14.86 -1.53 -5.15
N LYS A 82 -15.86 -2.25 -5.69
CA LYS A 82 -16.40 -1.99 -7.04
C LYS A 82 -17.20 -0.69 -7.12
N THR A 83 -17.66 -0.14 -6.00
CA THR A 83 -18.37 1.15 -5.96
C THR A 83 -17.40 2.32 -5.78
N THR A 84 -16.08 2.08 -5.74
CA THR A 84 -15.04 3.11 -5.66
C THR A 84 -14.29 3.22 -7.00
N ASP A 85 -13.34 4.15 -7.11
CA ASP A 85 -12.54 4.38 -8.32
C ASP A 85 -11.49 3.29 -8.62
N ILE A 86 -11.64 2.09 -8.05
CA ILE A 86 -10.72 0.96 -8.26
C ILE A 86 -11.16 0.22 -9.54
N GLU A 87 -10.20 -0.08 -10.40
CA GLU A 87 -10.47 -0.81 -11.63
C GLU A 87 -11.08 -2.20 -11.34
N PRO A 88 -12.26 -2.52 -11.89
CA PRO A 88 -12.93 -3.80 -11.64
C PRO A 88 -12.09 -5.03 -12.00
N GLU A 89 -11.19 -4.92 -12.97
CA GLU A 89 -10.31 -6.00 -13.40
C GLU A 89 -9.30 -6.38 -12.31
N ALA A 90 -8.77 -5.40 -11.58
CA ALA A 90 -7.87 -5.62 -10.45
C ALA A 90 -8.56 -6.42 -9.34
N LEU A 91 -9.88 -6.23 -9.16
CA LEU A 91 -10.68 -6.88 -8.12
C LEU A 91 -10.98 -8.36 -8.39
N LYS A 92 -10.87 -8.84 -9.64
CA LYS A 92 -11.13 -10.26 -9.97
C LYS A 92 -10.22 -11.22 -9.20
N LYS A 93 -8.98 -10.81 -8.92
CA LYS A 93 -7.97 -11.63 -8.23
C LYS A 93 -8.35 -11.94 -6.76
N PHE A 94 -9.22 -11.12 -6.15
CA PHE A 94 -9.59 -11.22 -4.74
C PHE A 94 -10.69 -12.27 -4.48
N TYR A 95 -11.46 -12.68 -5.50
CA TYR A 95 -12.42 -13.78 -5.35
C TYR A 95 -11.73 -15.12 -5.03
N TYR A 96 -10.43 -15.21 -5.29
CA TYR A 96 -9.61 -16.40 -5.05
C TYR A 96 -8.81 -16.33 -3.75
N GLU A 97 -8.96 -15.30 -2.89
CA GLU A 97 -8.16 -15.22 -1.65
C GLU A 97 -8.36 -16.41 -0.73
N ARG A 98 -9.59 -16.92 -0.63
CA ARG A 98 -9.93 -18.07 0.24
C ARG A 98 -9.21 -19.38 -0.11
N ILE A 99 -8.69 -19.50 -1.34
CA ILE A 99 -7.99 -20.70 -1.84
C ILE A 99 -6.49 -20.46 -2.02
N ARG A 100 -5.94 -19.34 -1.52
CA ARG A 100 -4.51 -19.06 -1.62
C ARG A 100 -3.69 -20.02 -0.76
N THR A 101 -2.48 -20.31 -1.22
CA THR A 101 -1.54 -21.14 -0.47
C THR A 101 -1.02 -20.39 0.75
N GLU A 102 -0.67 -21.13 1.80
CA GLU A 102 -0.08 -20.58 3.02
C GLU A 102 1.17 -19.74 2.72
N THR A 103 2.06 -20.21 1.85
CA THR A 103 3.25 -19.45 1.42
C THR A 103 2.91 -18.11 0.77
N PHE A 104 1.79 -18.01 0.04
CA PHE A 104 1.36 -16.73 -0.54
C PHE A 104 0.88 -15.77 0.56
N ILE A 105 0.14 -16.29 1.54
CA ILE A 105 -0.36 -15.53 2.68
C ILE A 105 0.82 -15.01 3.51
N GLU A 106 1.80 -15.86 3.82
CA GLU A 106 3.01 -15.50 4.56
C GLU A 106 3.80 -14.39 3.86
N ARG A 107 3.99 -14.49 2.54
CA ARG A 107 4.65 -13.43 1.75
C ARG A 107 3.87 -12.11 1.80
N SER A 108 2.55 -12.17 1.77
CA SER A 108 1.69 -10.98 1.85
C SER A 108 1.81 -10.31 3.21
N ILE A 109 1.84 -11.10 4.29
CA ILE A 109 2.08 -10.61 5.66
C ILE A 109 3.48 -9.98 5.76
N LEU A 110 4.51 -10.64 5.22
CA LEU A 110 5.88 -10.13 5.21
C LEU A 110 5.97 -8.77 4.50
N LEU A 111 5.26 -8.58 3.39
CA LEU A 111 5.20 -7.27 2.72
C LEU A 111 4.60 -6.18 3.61
N GLY A 112 3.58 -6.52 4.41
CA GLY A 112 3.02 -5.63 5.43
C GLY A 112 4.06 -5.23 6.48
N ASP A 113 4.83 -6.19 6.99
CA ASP A 113 5.89 -5.92 7.99
C ASP A 113 7.02 -5.06 7.43
N ILE A 114 7.48 -5.37 6.22
CA ILE A 114 8.50 -4.57 5.52
C ILE A 114 8.02 -3.13 5.37
N TYR A 115 6.78 -2.93 4.95
CA TYR A 115 6.24 -1.59 4.75
C TYR A 115 6.13 -0.80 6.07
N LEU A 116 5.66 -1.43 7.14
CA LEU A 116 5.59 -0.81 8.47
C LEU A 116 6.97 -0.43 8.99
N GLU A 117 7.98 -1.28 8.76
CA GLU A 117 9.35 -0.99 9.16
C GLU A 117 9.95 0.17 8.35
N LEU A 118 9.69 0.21 7.04
CA LEU A 118 10.08 1.35 6.20
C LEU A 118 9.44 2.65 6.68
N LEU A 119 8.14 2.64 7.01
CA LEU A 119 7.46 3.80 7.58
C LEU A 119 8.13 4.27 8.87
N ARG A 120 8.42 3.34 9.78
CA ARG A 120 9.08 3.64 11.07
C ARG A 120 10.44 4.29 10.85
N ILE A 121 11.23 3.78 9.91
CA ILE A 121 12.54 4.31 9.53
C ILE A 121 12.39 5.73 8.97
N THR A 122 11.45 5.96 8.05
CA THR A 122 11.19 7.29 7.46
C THR A 122 10.75 8.31 8.49
N GLU A 123 9.86 7.94 9.42
CA GLU A 123 9.42 8.79 10.52
C GLU A 123 10.60 9.18 11.44
N SER A 124 11.47 8.23 11.78
CA SER A 124 12.70 8.49 12.54
C SER A 124 13.63 9.47 11.83
N PHE A 125 13.86 9.28 10.53
CA PHE A 125 14.69 10.18 9.73
C PHE A 125 14.13 11.62 9.71
N ASN A 126 12.81 11.77 9.52
CA ASN A 126 12.17 13.08 9.51
C ASN A 126 12.29 13.79 10.86
N ASN A 127 12.06 13.07 11.97
CA ASN A 127 12.21 13.62 13.31
C ASN A 127 13.65 14.08 13.61
N SER A 128 14.65 13.35 13.14
CA SER A 128 16.07 13.70 13.32
C SER A 128 16.51 14.95 12.53
N LYS A 129 15.87 15.24 11.39
CA LYS A 129 16.10 16.48 10.63
C LYS A 129 15.46 17.68 11.32
N ILE A 130 14.25 17.52 11.84
CA ILE A 130 13.53 18.57 12.57
C ILE A 130 14.32 18.98 13.82
N SER A 131 14.82 18.02 14.61
CA SER A 131 15.61 18.34 15.81
C SER A 131 16.93 19.07 15.51
N LYS A 132 17.56 18.85 14.35
CA LYS A 132 18.77 19.58 13.93
C LYS A 132 18.47 21.02 13.48
N GLN A 133 17.28 21.27 12.92
CA GLN A 133 16.87 22.61 12.52
C GLN A 133 16.42 23.48 13.70
N VAL A 134 15.85 22.89 14.76
CA VAL A 134 15.50 23.66 15.97
C VAL A 134 16.73 24.03 16.81
N ALA A 135 17.84 23.29 16.68
CA ALA A 135 19.08 23.54 17.41
C ALA A 135 20.04 24.56 16.74
N SER A 136 19.67 25.14 15.59
CA SER A 136 20.55 26.03 14.82
C SER A 136 19.96 27.43 14.64
N GLY A 137 19.81 28.13 15.78
CA GLY A 137 20.11 29.56 15.81
C GLY A 137 21.62 29.75 15.60
N GLY A 138 22.04 29.76 14.33
CA GLY A 138 23.40 30.14 13.90
C GLY A 138 24.45 29.03 13.92
N PHE A 139 24.53 28.25 12.84
CA PHE A 139 25.81 27.72 12.34
C PHE A 139 25.70 27.40 10.85
N LYS A 140 26.54 28.04 10.01
CA LYS A 140 26.69 27.68 8.59
C LYS A 140 27.66 26.51 8.53
N GLU A 141 27.14 25.29 8.36
CA GLU A 141 27.96 24.12 8.06
C GLU A 141 28.00 23.97 6.53
N GLU A 142 29.20 24.12 5.94
CA GLU A 142 29.42 23.84 4.52
C GLU A 142 29.22 22.35 4.27
N ILE A 143 28.22 22.01 3.45
CA ILE A 143 27.92 20.64 3.05
C ILE A 143 29.10 20.14 2.17
N PRO A 144 29.85 19.10 2.58
CA PRO A 144 30.82 18.50 1.68
C PRO A 144 30.08 17.89 0.48
N LYS A 145 30.53 18.24 -0.73
CA LYS A 145 29.98 17.71 -1.98
C LYS A 145 29.99 16.17 -1.94
N PRO A 146 28.91 15.51 -2.37
CA PRO A 146 28.87 14.05 -2.42
C PRO A 146 30.00 13.53 -3.32
N PRO A 147 30.65 12.41 -2.96
CA PRO A 147 31.71 11.85 -3.78
C PRO A 147 31.17 11.48 -5.16
N ASP A 148 31.89 11.90 -6.21
CA ASP A 148 31.49 11.87 -7.64
C ASP A 148 31.08 10.49 -8.20
N LYS A 149 31.17 9.41 -7.42
CA LYS A 149 30.93 8.04 -7.88
C LYS A 149 30.22 7.19 -6.84
N VAL A 150 28.92 7.44 -6.66
CA VAL A 150 28.03 6.41 -6.08
C VAL A 150 27.68 5.42 -7.19
N LYS A 151 28.21 4.19 -7.12
CA LYS A 151 27.77 3.10 -8.01
C LYS A 151 26.28 2.85 -7.74
N ARG A 152 25.42 3.31 -8.67
CA ARG A 152 24.00 2.96 -8.67
C ARG A 152 23.87 1.45 -8.86
N ILE A 153 23.53 0.74 -7.79
CA ILE A 153 23.02 -0.62 -7.89
C ILE A 153 21.58 -0.50 -8.39
N LYS A 154 21.35 -0.92 -9.64
CA LYS A 154 20.00 -1.05 -10.19
C LYS A 154 19.38 -2.31 -9.59
N PHE A 155 18.28 -2.15 -8.85
CA PHE A 155 17.37 -3.23 -8.53
C PHE A 155 16.30 -3.24 -9.63
N ASP A 156 16.46 -4.12 -10.62
CA ASP A 156 15.44 -4.34 -11.64
C ASP A 156 14.35 -5.22 -11.03
N MET A 157 13.34 -4.59 -10.43
CA MET A 157 12.12 -5.29 -10.00
C MET A 157 11.20 -5.44 -11.22
N TYR A 158 11.23 -6.62 -11.85
CA TYR A 158 10.35 -6.97 -12.96
C TYR A 158 8.90 -7.05 -12.47
N LEU A 159 8.14 -5.97 -12.63
CA LEU A 159 6.69 -6.00 -12.69
C LEU A 159 6.29 -6.27 -14.15
N SER A 160 5.53 -7.34 -14.36
CA SER A 160 4.98 -7.76 -15.66
C SER A 160 4.38 -6.58 -16.42
N SER A 161 4.78 -6.45 -17.68
CA SER A 161 4.77 -5.26 -18.50
C SER A 161 3.47 -5.01 -19.25
N ASP A 162 2.42 -4.56 -18.57
CA ASP A 162 1.31 -3.94 -19.29
C ASP A 162 0.81 -2.71 -18.51
N TYR A 163 0.60 -1.62 -19.27
CA TYR A 163 -0.04 -0.35 -18.91
C TYR A 163 0.88 0.83 -18.53
N ALA A 164 0.96 1.77 -19.48
CA ALA A 164 1.41 3.14 -19.36
C ALA A 164 0.22 4.09 -19.51
N ALA A 165 0.09 5.11 -18.64
CA ALA A 165 -0.60 6.37 -18.95
C ALA A 165 -0.32 7.45 -17.87
N THR A 166 -0.17 8.68 -18.35
CA THR A 166 0.36 9.92 -17.78
C THR A 166 -0.62 10.74 -16.91
N SER A 167 -0.13 11.51 -15.93
CA SER A 167 -0.23 12.99 -15.86
C SER A 167 0.29 13.57 -14.54
N GLU A 168 0.86 14.77 -14.63
CA GLU A 168 1.52 15.61 -13.62
C GLU A 168 0.54 16.22 -12.58
N ASP A 169 1.00 16.40 -11.33
CA ASP A 169 1.01 17.70 -10.62
C ASP A 169 1.28 17.53 -9.11
N ASP A 170 2.23 18.32 -8.62
CA ASP A 170 2.76 18.38 -7.25
C ASP A 170 1.86 19.21 -6.31
N ASN A 171 1.54 18.69 -5.11
CA ASN A 171 1.52 19.47 -3.86
C ASN A 171 1.42 18.55 -2.63
N TRP A 172 2.44 18.54 -1.75
CA TRP A 172 2.45 17.74 -0.51
C TRP A 172 2.27 18.64 0.71
N GLY A 173 1.11 18.53 1.37
CA GLY A 173 0.84 19.22 2.63
C GLY A 173 -0.34 18.60 3.40
N ASP A 174 -0.02 18.13 4.61
CA ASP A 174 -0.89 17.67 5.71
C ASP A 174 -1.38 16.21 5.71
N SER A 175 -1.00 15.52 6.79
CA SER A 175 -1.01 14.07 6.98
C SER A 175 -2.32 13.60 7.62
N SER A 176 -3.36 13.46 6.81
CA SER A 176 -4.46 12.50 7.03
C SER A 176 -5.33 12.43 5.77
N LEU A 177 -4.92 11.60 4.80
CA LEU A 177 -5.61 11.53 3.52
C LEU A 177 -7.03 10.94 3.69
N PRO A 178 -8.08 11.64 3.22
CA PRO A 178 -9.42 11.11 3.22
C PRO A 178 -9.49 9.85 2.33
N PHE A 179 -10.44 8.94 2.61
CA PHE A 179 -10.62 7.67 1.90
C PHE A 179 -10.51 7.77 0.37
N GLN A 180 -11.06 8.83 -0.22
CA GLN A 180 -11.00 9.08 -1.68
C GLN A 180 -9.58 9.37 -2.19
N GLU A 181 -8.73 9.95 -1.35
CA GLU A 181 -7.36 10.31 -1.70
C GLU A 181 -6.40 9.13 -1.54
N LEU A 182 -6.66 8.22 -0.60
CA LEU A 182 -6.02 6.89 -0.55
C LEU A 182 -6.34 6.07 -1.81
N VAL A 183 -7.59 6.12 -2.29
CA VAL A 183 -7.99 5.47 -3.55
C VAL A 183 -7.31 6.15 -4.75
N ARG A 184 -7.14 7.48 -4.72
CA ARG A 184 -6.43 8.25 -5.76
C ARG A 184 -4.91 7.97 -5.78
N GLU A 185 -4.25 7.85 -4.63
CA GLU A 185 -2.83 7.46 -4.51
C GLU A 185 -2.54 6.03 -5.02
N LEU A 186 -3.57 5.18 -5.11
CA LEU A 186 -3.45 3.83 -5.67
C LEU A 186 -3.41 3.81 -7.21
N LYS A 187 -3.55 4.97 -7.88
CA LYS A 187 -3.17 5.08 -9.30
C LYS A 187 -1.66 4.93 -9.42
N PRO A 188 -1.14 4.05 -10.30
CA PRO A 188 0.29 3.91 -10.48
C PRO A 188 0.87 5.27 -10.95
N HIS A 189 1.79 5.85 -10.17
CA HIS A 189 2.59 6.99 -10.59
C HIS A 189 3.44 6.61 -11.81
N ALA A 190 2.89 6.77 -13.01
CA ALA A 190 3.58 6.53 -14.26
C ALA A 190 4.49 7.73 -14.59
N TYR A 191 5.68 7.77 -14.01
CA TYR A 191 6.77 8.60 -14.54
C TYR A 191 7.39 7.91 -15.75
N ILE A 192 6.94 8.26 -16.95
CA ILE A 192 7.66 7.96 -18.19
C ILE A 192 8.28 9.27 -18.69
N GLN A 193 9.59 9.43 -18.49
CA GLN A 193 10.38 10.39 -19.27
C GLN A 193 10.36 9.93 -20.73
N LYS A 194 9.63 10.66 -21.59
CA LYS A 194 9.80 10.55 -23.05
C LYS A 194 11.22 10.97 -23.40
N ARG A 195 12.10 10.01 -23.72
CA ARG A 195 13.29 10.29 -24.52
C ARG A 195 12.86 10.48 -25.97
N SER A 196 12.86 11.74 -26.41
CA SER A 196 12.98 12.08 -27.83
C SER A 196 14.35 11.60 -28.31
N ILE A 197 14.39 10.47 -29.02
CA ILE A 197 15.57 10.10 -29.82
C ILE A 197 15.42 10.89 -31.11
N ALA A 198 16.14 12.01 -31.18
CA ALA A 198 16.25 12.81 -32.38
C ALA A 198 16.93 11.99 -33.49
N GLY A 199 16.23 11.87 -34.62
CA GLY A 199 16.81 11.85 -35.96
C GLY A 199 17.67 10.65 -36.36
N LYS A 200 17.10 9.77 -37.18
CA LYS A 200 17.62 9.52 -38.54
C LYS A 200 16.60 8.75 -39.36
N SER A 201 16.06 9.42 -40.38
CA SER A 201 15.37 8.81 -41.50
C SER A 201 16.37 8.02 -42.33
N ILE A 202 16.05 6.77 -42.69
CA ILE A 202 16.55 6.17 -43.91
C ILE A 202 15.33 5.62 -44.66
N THR A 203 14.99 6.34 -45.72
CA THR A 203 14.09 5.91 -46.78
C THR A 203 14.76 4.86 -47.68
N SER A 204 13.89 4.07 -48.32
CA SER A 204 14.10 3.20 -49.48
C SER A 204 14.37 1.74 -49.16
N TRP A 205 13.48 0.86 -49.64
CA TRP A 205 13.77 0.02 -50.80
C TRP A 205 12.52 -0.03 -51.70
N LYS A 206 12.73 0.24 -52.98
CA LYS A 206 11.78 0.02 -54.08
C LYS A 206 11.71 -1.48 -54.39
N SER A 207 10.52 -1.87 -54.88
CA SER A 207 10.16 -2.97 -55.80
C SER A 207 10.90 -4.29 -55.70
#